data_AF-A0AAD8C389-F1
#
_entry.id   AF-A0AAD8C389-F1
#
_cell.length_a   1.000
_cell.length_b   1.000
_cell.length_c   1.000
_cell.angle_alpha   90.00
_cell.angle_beta   90.00
_cell.angle_gamma   90.00
#
_symmetry.space_group_name_H-M   'P 1'
#
loop_
_entity.id
_entity.type
_entity.pdbx_description
1 polymer ?
#
loop_
_entity_poly.entity_id
_entity_poly.type
_entity_poly.pdbx_seq_one_letter_code
_entity_poly.pdbx_strand_id
1 'polypeptide(L)'
;MIEEGEDIPAPESKKFTRQGLAGGFVLIEEGLSRFAAEDPNIERYTRVARGVMDSLGCYKEILKEKKMVFFQSNLQQYFKKVDMPATEPAAEPPTDPVLVPSTSPAPLDSPAPVSPASSVASSQ
;
A
#
# COMPACT_ATOMS: atom_id res chain seq x y z
N MET A 1 56.41 -7.27 -3.27
CA MET A 1 55.57 -6.39 -4.11
C MET A 1 54.18 -6.49 -3.52
N ILE A 2 53.67 -5.41 -2.93
CA ILE A 2 52.30 -5.37 -2.42
C ILE A 2 51.51 -4.71 -3.54
N GLU A 3 50.58 -5.44 -4.17
CA GLU A 3 49.54 -4.78 -4.95
C GLU A 3 48.52 -4.23 -3.94
N GLU A 4 48.49 -2.91 -3.79
CA GLU A 4 47.40 -2.26 -3.10
C GLU A 4 46.16 -2.37 -4.01
N GLY A 5 45.18 -3.15 -3.55
CA GLY A 5 43.87 -3.17 -4.19
C GLY A 5 43.23 -1.80 -4.04
N GLU A 6 43.10 -1.09 -5.15
CA GLU A 6 42.46 0.23 -5.18
C GLU A 6 40.99 0.10 -4.78
N ASP A 7 40.68 0.48 -3.54
CA ASP A 7 39.33 0.44 -2.96
C ASP A 7 38.48 1.55 -3.59
N ILE A 8 37.94 1.26 -4.79
CA ILE A 8 37.02 2.16 -5.49
C ILE A 8 35.76 2.28 -4.62
N PRO A 9 35.46 3.47 -4.06
CA PRO A 9 34.35 3.61 -3.13
C PRO A 9 33.03 3.30 -3.85
N ALA A 10 32.30 2.32 -3.33
CA ALA A 10 31.06 1.85 -3.93
C ALA A 10 30.05 3.01 -4.05
N PRO A 11 29.44 3.22 -5.24
CA PRO A 11 28.59 4.38 -5.48
C PRO A 11 27.36 4.36 -4.57
N GLU A 12 27.09 5.49 -3.90
CA GLU A 12 25.95 5.60 -2.99
C GLU A 12 24.63 5.21 -3.67
N SER A 13 23.91 4.28 -3.05
CA SER A 13 22.59 3.85 -3.52
C SER A 13 21.61 5.04 -3.64
N LYS A 14 21.21 5.38 -4.87
CA LYS A 14 20.27 6.46 -5.14
C LYS A 14 18.93 6.18 -4.46
N LYS A 15 18.54 7.00 -3.49
CA LYS A 15 17.31 6.85 -2.69
C LYS A 15 16.42 8.09 -2.78
N PHE A 16 15.13 7.90 -2.96
CA PHE A 16 14.18 9.02 -2.97
C PHE A 16 13.98 9.62 -1.56
N THR A 17 14.19 10.93 -1.44
CA THR A 17 13.81 11.71 -0.26
C THR A 17 12.41 12.31 -0.44
N ARG A 18 11.69 12.59 0.66
CA ARG A 18 10.33 13.14 0.60
C ARG A 18 10.34 14.54 -0.04
N GLN A 19 11.36 15.33 0.29
CA GLN A 19 11.59 16.67 -0.23
C GLN A 19 12.06 16.66 -1.68
N GLY A 20 12.92 15.72 -2.08
CA GLY A 20 13.37 15.57 -3.48
C GLY A 20 12.22 15.21 -4.42
N LEU A 21 11.37 14.24 -4.03
CA LEU A 21 10.16 13.92 -4.80
C LEU A 21 9.21 15.13 -4.88
N ALA A 22 8.90 15.78 -3.74
CA ALA A 22 8.03 16.94 -3.73
C ALA A 22 8.56 18.11 -4.60
N GLY A 23 9.87 18.39 -4.54
CA GLY A 23 10.50 19.41 -5.40
C GLY A 23 10.44 19.06 -6.88
N GLY A 24 10.63 17.77 -7.23
CA GLY A 24 10.45 17.29 -8.60
C GLY A 24 9.04 17.51 -9.13
N PHE A 25 8.00 17.24 -8.33
CA PHE A 25 6.62 17.53 -8.71
C PHE A 25 6.37 19.02 -8.95
N VAL A 26 6.85 19.90 -8.06
CA VAL A 26 6.70 21.36 -8.20
C VAL A 26 7.32 21.88 -9.51
N LEU A 27 8.53 21.43 -9.85
CA LEU A 27 9.19 21.83 -11.11
C LEU A 27 8.41 21.39 -12.35
N ILE A 28 7.78 20.21 -12.31
CA ILE A 28 6.95 19.70 -13.41
C ILE A 28 5.64 20.50 -13.51
N GLU A 29 5.00 20.80 -12.39
CA GLU A 29 3.78 21.62 -12.33
C GLU A 29 4.03 23.06 -12.83
N GLU A 30 5.20 23.65 -12.51
CA GLU A 30 5.62 24.94 -13.08
C GLU A 30 5.79 24.85 -14.61
N GLY A 31 6.47 23.82 -15.11
CA GLY A 31 6.63 23.58 -16.55
C GLY A 31 5.30 23.41 -17.28
N LEU A 32 4.37 22.64 -16.71
CA LEU A 32 3.01 22.48 -17.25
C LEU A 32 2.22 23.79 -17.23
N SER A 33 2.41 24.63 -16.20
CA SER A 33 1.76 25.94 -16.09
C SER A 33 2.22 26.92 -17.17
N ARG A 34 3.50 26.86 -17.58
CA ARG A 34 4.03 27.64 -18.72
C ARG A 34 3.35 27.22 -20.03
N PHE A 35 3.26 25.93 -20.31
CA PHE A 35 2.52 25.44 -21.49
C PHE A 35 1.03 25.84 -21.47
N ALA A 36 0.37 25.82 -20.31
CA ALA A 36 -1.03 26.26 -20.20
C ALA A 36 -1.21 27.77 -20.43
N ALA A 37 -0.19 28.60 -20.20
CA ALA A 37 -0.21 30.04 -20.45
C ALA A 37 0.14 30.40 -21.90
N GLU A 38 1.01 29.62 -22.55
CA GLU A 38 1.51 29.89 -23.91
C GLU A 38 0.76 29.13 -25.02
N ASP A 39 0.09 28.02 -24.72
CA ASP A 39 -0.65 27.22 -25.71
C ASP A 39 -2.11 27.70 -25.88
N PRO A 40 -2.49 28.30 -27.03
CA PRO A 40 -3.88 28.70 -27.29
C PRO A 40 -4.82 27.50 -27.49
N ASN A 41 -4.30 26.28 -27.67
CA ASN A 41 -5.09 25.05 -27.77
C ASN A 41 -5.21 24.36 -26.40
N ILE A 42 -6.34 24.64 -25.74
CA ILE A 42 -6.67 24.08 -24.41
C ILE A 42 -6.65 22.54 -24.39
N GLU A 43 -7.16 21.90 -25.45
CA GLU A 43 -7.22 20.44 -25.51
C GLU A 43 -5.82 19.82 -25.60
N ARG A 44 -4.91 20.46 -26.35
CA ARG A 44 -3.52 20.02 -26.52
C ARG A 44 -2.76 20.07 -25.21
N TYR A 45 -2.73 21.22 -24.51
CA TYR A 45 -2.03 21.29 -23.22
C TYR A 45 -2.67 20.34 -22.21
N THR A 46 -4.01 20.23 -22.17
CA THR A 46 -4.72 19.35 -21.22
C THR A 46 -4.33 17.88 -21.43
N ARG A 47 -4.23 17.44 -22.69
CA ARG A 47 -3.78 16.09 -23.06
C ARG A 47 -2.34 15.82 -22.61
N VAL A 48 -1.44 16.80 -22.79
CA VAL A 48 -0.03 16.72 -22.34
C VAL A 48 0.05 16.67 -20.81
N ALA A 49 -0.59 17.60 -20.11
CA ALA A 49 -0.59 17.68 -18.65
C ALA A 49 -1.11 16.39 -18.01
N ARG A 50 -2.19 15.80 -18.54
CA ARG A 50 -2.69 14.50 -18.10
C ARG A 50 -1.65 13.40 -18.32
N GLY A 51 -1.12 13.24 -19.54
CA GLY A 51 -0.14 12.19 -19.86
C GLY A 51 1.14 12.26 -19.01
N VAL A 52 1.62 13.47 -18.69
CA VAL A 52 2.73 13.66 -17.75
C VAL A 52 2.33 13.23 -16.33
N MET A 53 1.19 13.69 -15.83
CA MET A 53 0.76 13.40 -14.46
C MET A 53 0.36 11.93 -14.22
N ASP A 54 -0.11 11.23 -15.26
CA ASP A 54 -0.36 9.79 -15.26
C ASP A 54 0.98 9.02 -15.19
N SER A 55 1.96 9.41 -16.02
CA SER A 55 3.30 8.79 -16.07
C SER A 55 4.07 8.91 -14.75
N LEU A 56 3.76 9.92 -13.94
CA LEU A 56 4.36 10.12 -12.61
C LEU A 56 3.62 9.36 -11.48
N GLY A 57 2.63 8.52 -11.79
CA GLY A 57 1.85 7.75 -10.82
C GLY A 57 2.72 6.97 -9.83
N CYS A 58 3.70 6.22 -10.32
CA CYS A 58 4.63 5.44 -9.51
C CYS A 58 5.43 6.29 -8.49
N TYR A 59 5.82 7.51 -8.85
CA TYR A 59 6.50 8.42 -7.92
C TYR A 59 5.56 9.02 -6.86
N LYS A 60 4.27 9.16 -7.16
CA LYS A 60 3.24 9.58 -6.18
C LYS A 60 3.01 8.49 -5.13
N GLU A 61 3.07 7.22 -5.54
CA GLU A 61 2.99 6.05 -4.64
C GLU A 61 4.18 6.03 -3.66
N ILE A 62 5.42 6.12 -4.17
CA ILE A 62 6.64 6.21 -3.34
C ILE A 62 6.58 7.41 -2.37
N LEU A 63 6.05 8.55 -2.82
CA LEU A 63 5.85 9.72 -1.95
C LEU A 63 4.81 9.47 -0.84
N LYS A 64 3.72 8.75 -1.16
CA LYS A 64 2.68 8.36 -0.21
C LYS A 64 3.20 7.36 0.83
N GLU A 65 3.91 6.33 0.40
CA GLU A 65 4.56 5.35 1.28
C GLU A 65 5.51 6.03 2.28
N LYS A 66 6.39 6.92 1.78
CA LYS A 66 7.30 7.70 2.65
C LYS A 66 6.59 8.66 3.61
N LYS A 67 5.37 9.11 3.30
CA LYS A 67 4.53 9.86 4.25
C LYS A 67 3.96 8.93 5.32
N MET A 68 3.50 7.72 4.95
CA MET A 68 2.94 6.74 5.89
C MET A 68 3.98 6.18 6.86
N VAL A 69 5.18 5.80 6.38
CA VAL A 69 6.30 5.33 7.23
C VAL A 69 6.72 6.40 8.24
N PHE A 70 6.76 7.68 7.82
CA PHE A 70 7.04 8.79 8.72
C PHE A 70 5.94 8.97 9.78
N PHE A 71 4.67 8.83 9.40
CA PHE A 71 3.55 8.93 10.35
C PHE A 71 3.54 7.77 11.35
N GLN A 72 3.77 6.53 10.90
CA GLN A 72 3.84 5.37 11.79
C GLN A 72 4.99 5.47 12.79
N SER A 73 6.19 5.81 12.33
CA SER A 73 7.35 5.99 13.23
C SER A 73 7.16 7.12 14.23
N ASN A 74 6.52 8.23 13.82
CA ASN A 74 6.17 9.30 14.75
C ASN A 74 5.08 8.87 15.76
N LEU A 75 4.07 8.11 15.34
CA LEU A 75 3.02 7.61 16.24
C LEU A 75 3.58 6.66 17.31
N GLN A 76 4.47 5.74 16.93
CA GLN A 76 5.13 4.81 17.84
C GLN A 76 5.94 5.51 18.95
N GLN A 77 6.42 6.74 18.71
CA GLN A 77 7.12 7.56 19.72
C GLN A 77 6.21 7.96 20.90
N TYR A 78 4.89 8.06 20.70
CA TYR A 78 3.95 8.44 21.76
C TYR A 78 3.43 7.24 22.56
N PHE A 79 3.45 6.04 21.99
CA PHE A 79 3.14 4.80 22.70
C PHE A 79 4.31 4.39 23.60
N LYS A 80 4.39 4.99 24.79
CA LYS A 80 5.24 4.45 25.85
C LYS A 80 4.83 3.02 26.14
N LYS A 81 5.75 2.08 25.97
CA LYS A 81 5.59 0.71 26.48
C LYS A 81 5.39 0.80 27.98
N VAL A 82 4.18 0.47 28.43
CA VAL A 82 3.94 0.15 29.83
C VAL A 82 4.46 -1.28 30.00
N ASP A 83 5.68 -1.41 30.51
CA ASP A 83 6.15 -2.68 31.05
C ASP A 83 5.26 -3.03 32.24
N MET A 84 4.22 -3.81 31.98
CA MET A 84 3.40 -4.42 33.01
C MET A 84 4.28 -5.48 33.69
N PRO A 85 4.65 -5.31 34.97
CA PRO A 85 5.47 -6.31 35.65
C PRO A 85 4.70 -7.63 35.65
N ALA A 86 5.35 -8.68 35.16
CA ALA A 86 4.78 -10.02 35.18
C ALA A 86 4.66 -10.47 36.63
N THR A 87 3.44 -10.38 37.20
CA THR A 87 3.09 -11.08 38.43
C THR A 87 3.16 -12.57 38.15
N GLU A 88 4.29 -13.17 38.52
CA GLU A 88 4.58 -14.60 38.45
C GLU A 88 3.56 -15.41 39.28
N PRO A 89 2.71 -16.25 38.66
CA PRO A 89 1.95 -17.27 39.37
C PRO A 89 2.77 -18.55 39.37
N ALA A 90 3.27 -18.95 40.54
CA ALA A 90 4.08 -20.15 40.68
C ALA A 90 3.28 -21.44 40.42
N ALA A 91 3.80 -22.29 39.52
CA ALA A 91 3.66 -23.75 39.41
C ALA A 91 2.24 -24.41 39.43
N GLU A 92 1.93 -25.11 38.33
CA GLU A 92 0.96 -26.23 38.25
C GLU A 92 1.70 -27.60 38.37
N PRO A 93 1.11 -28.81 38.19
CA PRO A 93 -0.30 -29.24 38.04
C PRO A 93 -0.61 -30.38 39.06
N PRO A 94 -1.31 -31.52 38.78
CA PRO A 94 -2.37 -31.88 37.81
C PRO A 94 -3.58 -32.67 38.38
N THR A 95 -4.78 -32.49 37.78
CA THR A 95 -5.66 -33.64 37.46
C THR A 95 -6.58 -33.35 36.27
N ASP A 96 -6.33 -34.08 35.18
CA ASP A 96 -7.22 -34.21 34.00
C ASP A 96 -8.39 -35.19 34.34
N PRO A 97 -9.57 -35.07 33.71
CA PRO A 97 -9.68 -35.59 32.34
C PRO A 97 -10.56 -34.77 31.37
N VAL A 98 -9.94 -34.44 30.23
CA VAL A 98 -10.44 -34.71 28.86
C VAL A 98 -11.95 -34.53 28.61
N LEU A 99 -12.30 -33.42 27.95
CA LEU A 99 -13.52 -33.31 27.15
C LEU A 99 -13.17 -33.18 25.66
N VAL A 100 -13.35 -34.28 24.94
CA VAL A 100 -13.26 -34.36 23.46
C VAL A 100 -14.44 -33.62 22.78
N PRO A 101 -14.28 -33.17 21.53
CA PRO A 101 -15.19 -32.17 20.94
C PRO A 101 -16.56 -32.73 20.57
N SER A 102 -17.63 -32.01 20.90
CA SER A 102 -19.00 -32.38 20.52
C SER A 102 -19.40 -31.73 19.19
N THR A 103 -19.19 -32.45 18.09
CA THR A 103 -19.97 -32.27 16.87
C THR A 103 -21.38 -32.82 17.07
N SER A 104 -22.40 -32.01 16.84
CA SER A 104 -23.81 -32.40 16.82
C SER A 104 -24.48 -31.88 15.54
N PRO A 105 -25.55 -32.54 15.03
CA PRO A 105 -25.63 -32.81 13.61
C PRO A 105 -26.59 -31.91 12.84
N ALA A 106 -26.39 -31.82 11.54
CA ALA A 106 -27.42 -31.36 10.61
C ALA A 106 -28.46 -32.47 10.37
N PRO A 107 -29.75 -32.14 10.30
CA PRO A 107 -30.71 -32.87 9.49
C PRO A 107 -30.80 -32.26 8.08
N LEU A 108 -30.69 -33.11 7.05
CA LEU A 108 -31.27 -32.85 5.73
C LEU A 108 -32.80 -32.63 5.91
N ASP A 109 -33.52 -31.86 5.08
CA ASP A 109 -33.92 -32.34 3.74
C ASP A 109 -34.55 -31.25 2.84
N SER A 110 -34.19 -31.29 1.54
CA SER A 110 -34.96 -30.93 0.33
C SER A 110 -35.68 -29.56 0.14
N PRO A 111 -36.06 -29.21 -1.12
CA PRO A 111 -35.35 -29.40 -2.39
C PRO A 111 -35.26 -28.10 -3.23
N ALA A 112 -34.58 -28.15 -4.38
CA ALA A 112 -34.30 -26.98 -5.22
C ALA A 112 -35.52 -26.38 -5.95
N PRO A 113 -35.55 -25.05 -6.20
CA PRO A 113 -36.31 -24.49 -7.30
C PRO A 113 -35.57 -24.72 -8.63
N VAL A 114 -36.19 -25.52 -9.49
CA VAL A 114 -35.80 -25.72 -10.89
C VAL A 114 -35.73 -24.41 -11.66
N SER A 115 -34.73 -24.26 -12.53
CA SER A 115 -34.81 -23.29 -13.63
C SER A 115 -35.77 -23.79 -14.71
N PRO A 116 -36.51 -22.88 -15.37
CA PRO A 116 -36.77 -23.03 -16.79
C PRO A 116 -36.29 -21.80 -17.58
N ALA A 117 -35.59 -22.06 -18.68
CA ALA A 117 -35.23 -21.04 -19.67
C ALA A 117 -36.34 -20.91 -20.73
N SER A 118 -36.80 -19.68 -20.98
CA SER A 118 -37.53 -19.22 -22.19
C SER A 118 -38.13 -17.82 -21.94
N SER A 119 -38.37 -16.95 -22.94
CA SER A 119 -37.94 -16.89 -24.34
C SER A 119 -38.29 -15.50 -24.92
N VAL A 120 -37.48 -15.02 -25.89
CA VAL A 120 -37.83 -14.16 -27.05
C VAL A 120 -38.81 -12.97 -26.92
N ALA A 121 -38.29 -11.76 -27.20
CA ALA A 121 -38.87 -10.71 -28.07
C ALA A 121 -37.72 -9.68 -28.34
N SER A 122 -37.30 -9.27 -29.54
CA SER A 122 -37.89 -9.05 -30.88
C SER A 122 -38.69 -7.75 -31.04
N SER A 123 -38.24 -6.92 -32.00
CA SER A 123 -38.74 -5.57 -32.39
C SER A 123 -38.51 -4.46 -31.34
N GLN A 124 -38.18 -3.22 -31.72
CA GLN A 124 -38.37 -2.51 -33.00
C GLN A 124 -37.09 -1.80 -33.45
#